data_AF-A0A6S6M220-F1
#
_entry.id   AF-A0A6S6M220-F1
#
_cell.length_a   1.000
_cell.length_b   1.000
_cell.length_c   1.000
_cell.angle_alpha   90.00
_cell.angle_beta   90.00
_cell.angle_gamma   90.00
#
_symmetry.space_group_name_H-M   'P 1'
#
loop_
_entity.id
_entity.type
_entity.pdbx_description
1 polymer ?
#
loop_
_entity_poly.entity_id
_entity_poly.type
_entity_poly.pdbx_seq_one_letter_code
_entity_poly.pdbx_strand_id
1 'polypeptide(L)'
;MDYFIIEVSEEEIRREREKARELRRSQWWKNRLGRGACHWCGGKFPPAELSMDHVVPVIRGGKSTRGNVVPACKECNNKKKHMLPIEWEEYLETLAGNQQK
;
A
#
# COMPACT_ATOMS: atom_id res chain seq x y z
N MET A 1 -1.71 -24.73 -19.19
CA MET A 1 -1.98 -23.89 -18.01
C MET A 1 -3.12 -23.00 -18.42
N ASP A 2 -4.30 -23.15 -17.81
CA ASP A 2 -5.44 -22.32 -18.16
C ASP A 2 -5.25 -20.95 -17.55
N TYR A 3 -5.20 -19.93 -18.39
CA TYR A 3 -5.11 -18.54 -17.97
C TYR A 3 -6.52 -17.97 -17.83
N PHE A 4 -6.80 -17.33 -16.71
CA PHE A 4 -7.99 -16.52 -16.52
C PHE A 4 -7.60 -15.04 -16.51
N ILE A 5 -8.38 -14.23 -17.21
CA ILE A 5 -8.21 -12.78 -17.22
C ILE A 5 -8.93 -12.22 -15.99
N ILE A 6 -8.20 -11.51 -15.13
CA ILE A 6 -8.77 -10.79 -14.01
C ILE A 6 -9.13 -9.39 -14.51
N GLU A 7 -10.41 -9.14 -14.76
CA GLU A 7 -10.93 -7.79 -15.02
C GLU A 7 -11.48 -7.18 -13.73
N VAL A 8 -11.10 -5.94 -13.45
CA VAL A 8 -11.65 -5.17 -12.33
C VAL A 8 -12.47 -4.04 -12.93
N SER A 9 -13.78 -4.02 -12.64
CA SER A 9 -14.67 -3.01 -13.19
C SER A 9 -14.38 -1.61 -12.61
N GLU A 10 -14.70 -0.57 -13.37
CA GLU A 10 -14.59 0.81 -12.87
C GLU A 10 -15.46 1.06 -11.63
N GLU A 11 -16.61 0.38 -11.53
CA GLU A 11 -17.51 0.45 -10.38
C GLU A 11 -16.86 -0.11 -9.12
N GLU A 12 -16.16 -1.24 -9.24
CA GLU A 12 -15.39 -1.81 -8.13
C GLU A 12 -14.24 -0.90 -7.73
N ILE A 13 -13.50 -0.34 -8.70
CA ILE A 13 -12.43 0.62 -8.42
C ILE A 13 -12.98 1.82 -7.66
N ARG A 14 -14.12 2.36 -8.08
CA ARG A 14 -14.80 3.48 -7.42
C ARG A 14 -15.21 3.11 -5.99
N ARG A 15 -15.83 1.93 -5.81
CA ARG A 15 -16.26 1.42 -4.51
C ARG A 15 -15.09 1.26 -3.53
N GLU A 16 -13.99 0.70 -4.00
CA GLU A 16 -12.80 0.52 -3.14
C GLU A 16 -12.11 1.86 -2.84
N ARG A 17 -12.10 2.82 -3.77
CA ARG A 17 -11.63 4.19 -3.49
C ARG A 17 -12.48 4.91 -2.45
N GLU A 18 -13.79 4.72 -2.45
CA GLU A 18 -14.68 5.26 -1.42
C GLU A 18 -14.40 4.67 -0.04
N LYS A 19 -14.31 3.33 0.05
CA LYS A 19 -13.90 2.64 1.29
C LYS A 19 -12.53 3.12 1.79
N ALA A 20 -11.57 3.38 0.90
CA ALA A 20 -10.27 3.95 1.29
C ALA A 20 -10.41 5.34 1.92
N ARG A 21 -11.27 6.21 1.37
CA ARG A 21 -11.53 7.54 1.94
C ARG A 21 -12.17 7.45 3.32
N GLU A 22 -13.12 6.53 3.50
CA GLU A 22 -13.72 6.26 4.82
C GLU A 22 -12.68 5.74 5.82
N LEU A 23 -11.91 4.72 5.43
CA LEU A 23 -10.88 4.12 6.26
C LEU A 23 -9.81 5.14 6.67
N ARG A 24 -9.45 6.07 5.78
CA ARG A 24 -8.50 7.16 6.04
C ARG A 24 -8.96 8.10 7.16
N ARG A 25 -10.27 8.26 7.36
CA ARG A 25 -10.83 9.10 8.43
C ARG A 25 -10.90 8.37 9.78
N SER A 26 -10.78 7.05 9.78
CA SER A 26 -10.88 6.24 11.00
C SER A 26 -9.76 6.53 12.01
N GLN A 27 -10.04 6.34 13.30
CA GLN A 27 -9.03 6.44 14.36
C GLN A 27 -7.93 5.40 14.20
N TRP A 28 -8.26 4.21 13.68
CA TRP A 28 -7.27 3.19 13.36
C TRP A 28 -6.21 3.72 12.38
N TRP A 29 -6.62 4.40 11.31
CA TRP A 29 -5.68 4.96 10.35
C TRP A 29 -4.86 6.10 10.95
N LYS A 30 -5.49 7.02 11.70
CA LYS A 30 -4.78 8.10 12.39
C LYS A 30 -3.71 7.57 13.34
N ASN A 31 -4.03 6.54 14.13
CA ASN A 31 -3.09 5.88 15.04
C ASN A 31 -1.96 5.17 14.28
N ARG A 32 -2.27 4.52 13.15
CA ARG A 32 -1.27 3.85 12.30
C ARG A 32 -0.31 4.88 11.68
N LEU A 33 -0.84 5.98 11.13
CA LEU A 33 -0.08 7.08 10.55
C LEU A 33 0.78 7.81 11.59
N GLY A 34 0.26 8.00 12.81
CA GLY A 34 0.95 8.64 13.93
C GLY A 34 2.20 7.92 14.41
N ARG A 35 2.39 6.63 14.07
CA ARG A 35 3.65 5.91 14.33
C ARG A 35 4.81 6.44 13.48
N GLY A 36 4.51 7.22 12.44
CA GLY A 36 5.48 7.94 11.63
C GLY A 36 6.49 7.02 10.95
N ALA A 37 6.07 5.84 10.47
CA ALA A 37 6.96 4.86 9.84
C ALA A 37 6.42 4.44 8.47
N CYS A 38 7.27 4.54 7.45
CA CYS A 38 6.97 3.98 6.12
C CYS A 38 7.00 2.45 6.19
N HIS A 39 5.98 1.79 5.63
CA HIS A 39 5.91 0.34 5.60
C HIS A 39 7.00 -0.29 4.73
N TRP A 40 7.36 0.38 3.63
CA TRP A 40 8.27 -0.16 2.63
C TRP A 40 9.73 -0.05 3.05
N CYS A 41 10.21 1.17 3.30
CA CYS A 41 11.62 1.39 3.68
C CYS A 41 11.89 1.37 5.19
N GLY A 42 10.85 1.32 6.03
CA GLY A 42 11.00 1.39 7.50
C GLY A 42 11.40 2.76 8.06
N GLY A 43 11.72 3.74 7.21
CA GLY A 43 12.14 5.08 7.60
C GLY A 43 11.09 5.83 8.43
N LYS A 44 11.55 6.81 9.22
CA LYS A 44 10.72 7.65 10.08
C LYS A 44 10.34 8.96 9.39
N PHE A 45 9.06 9.30 9.40
CA PHE A 45 8.51 10.48 8.70
C PHE A 45 7.43 11.15 9.55
N PRO A 46 7.26 12.48 9.45
CA PRO A 46 6.08 13.16 9.96
C PRO A 46 4.79 12.58 9.34
N PRO A 47 3.67 12.51 10.09
CA PRO A 47 2.41 11.99 9.56
C PRO A 47 1.92 12.70 8.29
N ALA A 48 2.26 13.98 8.11
CA ALA A 48 1.90 14.77 6.93
C ALA A 48 2.62 14.33 5.65
N GLU A 49 3.77 13.65 5.76
CA GLU A 49 4.55 13.15 4.63
C GLU A 49 4.23 11.69 4.26
N LEU A 50 3.38 11.05 5.07
CA LEU A 50 2.93 9.70 4.84
C LEU A 50 1.59 9.68 4.12
N SER A 51 1.51 8.81 3.13
CA SER A 51 0.33 8.57 2.31
C SER A 51 -0.25 7.19 2.59
N MET A 52 -1.53 7.01 2.25
CA MET A 52 -2.17 5.69 2.26
C MET A 52 -1.86 5.00 0.93
N ASP A 53 -1.17 3.87 1.00
CA ASP A 53 -0.88 3.02 -0.14
C ASP A 53 -1.55 1.64 0.03
N HIS A 54 -1.85 1.01 -1.09
CA HIS A 54 -2.42 -0.34 -1.15
C HIS A 54 -1.33 -1.34 -1.52
N VAL A 55 -1.10 -2.32 -0.65
CA VAL A 55 -0.12 -3.41 -0.88
C VAL A 55 -0.43 -4.09 -2.21
N VAL A 56 -1.66 -4.58 -2.37
CA VAL A 56 -2.25 -4.97 -3.66
C VAL A 56 -3.03 -3.78 -4.21
N PRO A 57 -2.64 -3.19 -5.36
CA PRO A 57 -3.35 -2.06 -5.96
C PRO A 57 -4.81 -2.36 -6.24
N VAL A 58 -5.68 -1.35 -6.10
CA VAL A 58 -7.12 -1.49 -6.39
C VAL A 58 -7.38 -1.94 -7.84
N ILE A 59 -6.61 -1.41 -8.80
CA ILE A 59 -6.71 -1.80 -10.21
C ILE A 59 -6.30 -3.26 -10.48
N ARG A 60 -5.66 -3.90 -9.50
CA ARG A 60 -5.30 -5.33 -9.52
C ARG A 60 -6.18 -6.16 -8.58
N GLY A 61 -7.36 -5.65 -8.24
CA GLY A 61 -8.36 -6.35 -7.41
C GLY A 61 -8.18 -6.16 -5.91
N GLY A 62 -7.18 -5.37 -5.49
CA GLY A 62 -6.92 -5.09 -4.08
C GLY A 62 -8.08 -4.35 -3.39
N LYS A 63 -8.39 -4.76 -2.15
CA LYS A 63 -9.48 -4.18 -1.37
C LYS A 63 -8.98 -3.13 -0.38
N SER A 64 -9.81 -2.15 -0.04
CA SER A 64 -9.49 -1.09 0.92
C SER A 64 -9.77 -1.52 2.36
N THR A 65 -8.98 -2.49 2.84
CA THR A 65 -9.08 -3.05 4.19
C THR A 65 -7.84 -2.75 5.01
N ARG A 66 -7.94 -2.88 6.34
CA ARG A 66 -6.81 -2.68 7.26
C ARG A 66 -5.59 -3.58 6.96
N GLY A 67 -5.80 -4.74 6.34
CA GLY A 67 -4.73 -5.67 5.98
C GLY A 67 -4.05 -5.36 4.65
N ASN A 68 -4.67 -4.54 3.79
CA ASN A 68 -4.13 -4.20 2.48
C ASN A 68 -3.69 -2.74 2.36
N VAL A 69 -3.99 -1.88 3.34
CA VAL A 69 -3.53 -0.49 3.35
C VAL A 69 -2.40 -0.27 4.34
N VAL A 70 -1.40 0.50 3.93
CA VAL A 70 -0.19 0.77 4.71
C VAL A 70 0.25 2.23 4.57
N PRO A 71 0.90 2.83 5.60
CA PRO A 71 1.54 4.12 5.45
C PRO A 71 2.78 4.02 4.56
N ALA A 72 2.90 4.89 3.57
CA ALA A 72 4.04 4.95 2.67
C ALA A 72 4.54 6.39 2.53
N CYS A 73 5.87 6.59 2.61
CA CYS A 73 6.46 7.88 2.27
C CYS A 73 6.28 8.17 0.77
N LYS A 74 6.41 9.44 0.39
CA LYS A 74 6.24 9.90 -1.00
C LYS A 74 7.14 9.14 -1.98
N GLU A 75 8.40 8.90 -1.61
CA GLU A 75 9.37 8.25 -2.49
C GLU A 75 8.99 6.78 -2.77
N CYS A 76 8.79 5.98 -1.72
CA CYS A 76 8.38 4.57 -1.86
C CYS A 76 7.05 4.43 -2.61
N ASN A 77 6.07 5.30 -2.31
CA ASN A 77 4.77 5.24 -2.99
C ASN A 77 4.91 5.55 -4.50
N ASN A 78 5.74 6.53 -4.86
CA ASN A 78 6.02 6.88 -6.26
C ASN A 78 6.84 5.82 -7.01
N LYS A 79 7.73 5.12 -6.32
CA LYS A 79 8.51 4.00 -6.88
C LYS A 79 7.61 2.79 -7.13
N LYS A 80 6.82 2.37 -6.13
CA LYS A 80 5.92 1.22 -6.21
C LYS A 80 4.82 1.39 -7.27
N LYS A 81 4.18 2.55 -7.34
CA LYS A 81 3.04 2.83 -8.25
C LYS A 81 1.94 1.75 -8.18
N HIS A 82 1.86 0.91 -9.21
CA HIS A 82 0.87 -0.16 -9.38
C HIS A 82 1.51 -1.54 -9.36
N MET A 83 2.76 -1.64 -8.92
CA MET A 83 3.43 -2.91 -8.71
C MET A 83 2.86 -3.59 -7.47
N LEU A 84 2.76 -4.91 -7.55
CA LEU A 84 2.71 -5.80 -6.40
C LEU A 84 4.08 -5.81 -5.72
N PRO A 85 4.16 -6.14 -4.42
CA PRO A 85 5.44 -6.20 -3.72
C PRO A 85 6.46 -7.13 -4.39
N ILE A 86 5.99 -8.24 -4.99
CA ILE A 86 6.83 -9.20 -5.71
C ILE A 86 7.36 -8.68 -7.05
N GLU A 87 6.78 -7.61 -7.59
CA GLU A 87 7.23 -6.99 -8.84
C GLU A 87 8.21 -5.84 -8.59
N TRP A 88 8.48 -5.49 -7.33
CA TRP A 88 9.32 -4.34 -6.97
C TRP A 88 10.65 -4.80 -6.35
N GLU A 89 11.68 -4.92 -7.20
CA GLU A 89 12.99 -5.47 -6.82
C GLU A 89 13.62 -4.76 -5.61
N GLU A 90 13.66 -3.41 -5.61
CA GLU A 90 14.21 -2.63 -4.50
C GLU A 90 13.53 -2.98 -3.16
N TYR A 91 12.22 -3.27 -3.17
CA TYR A 91 11.55 -3.73 -1.95
C TYR A 91 12.01 -5.14 -1.55
N LEU A 92 12.15 -6.06 -2.50
CA LEU A 92 12.66 -7.41 -2.22
C LEU A 92 14.08 -7.36 -1.66
N GLU A 93 14.94 -6.49 -2.19
CA GLU A 93 16.29 -6.24 -1.67
C GLU A 93 16.24 -5.74 -0.21
N THR A 94 15.31 -4.84 0.13
CA THR A 94 15.16 -4.39 1.53
C THR A 94 14.73 -5.50 2.48
N LEU A 95 14.01 -6.51 1.99
CA LEU A 95 13.65 -7.70 2.79
C LEU A 95 14.84 -8.64 2.94
N ALA A 96 15.63 -8.85 1.88
CA ALA A 96 16.84 -9.67 1.91
C ALA A 96 17.92 -9.08 2.84
N GLY A 97 18.12 -7.77 2.79
CA GLY A 97 19.08 -7.07 3.67
C GLY A 97 18.67 -7.01 5.15
N ASN A 98 17.39 -7.22 5.46
CA ASN A 98 16.90 -7.31 6.84
C ASN A 98 17.07 -8.71 7.47
N GLN A 99 17.64 -9.69 6.76
CA GLN A 99 17.96 -11.03 7.29
C GLN A 99 19.32 -11.11 8.01
N GLN A 100 20.03 -9.99 8.19
CA GLN A 100 21.38 -9.93 8.77
C GLN A 100 21.47 -9.08 10.04
N LYS A 101 20.38 -8.98 10.81
CA LYS A 101 20.41 -8.44 12.18
C LYS A 101 19.96 -9.47 13.19
#